data_AF-A0A6N9HB15-F1
#
_entry.id   AF-A0A6N9HB15-F1
#
_cell.length_a   1.000
_cell.length_b   1.000
_cell.length_c   1.000
_cell.angle_alpha   90.00
_cell.angle_beta   90.00
_cell.angle_gamma   90.00
#
_symmetry.space_group_name_H-M   'P 1'
#
loop_
_entity.id
_entity.type
_entity.pdbx_description
1 polymer ?
#
loop_
_entity_poly.entity_id
_entity_poly.type
_entity_poly.pdbx_seq_one_letter_code
_entity_poly.pdbx_strand_id
1 'polypeptide(L)' 'MPCRPHCGACCTAPAIDSPIPGMPQGKPAGVPCIHLDAQRRCRLYGLPERPRVCLDFTADELICGESREQAMRWLGWAKA' A
#
# COMPACT_ATOMS: atom_id res chain seq x y z
N MET A 1 -14.27 3.36 3.09
CA MET A 1 -14.05 4.69 2.48
C MET A 1 -13.41 4.56 1.09
N PRO A 2 -13.53 5.52 0.16
CA PRO A 2 -12.75 5.52 -1.07
C PRO A 2 -11.23 5.57 -0.77
N CYS A 3 -10.42 4.95 -1.64
CA CYS A 3 -8.96 5.05 -1.54
C CYS A 3 -8.52 6.51 -1.67
N ARG A 4 -7.74 7.00 -0.69
CA ARG A 4 -7.19 8.37 -0.70
C ARG A 4 -5.97 8.45 -1.63
N PRO A 5 -6.03 9.20 -2.75
CA PRO A 5 -4.86 9.42 -3.59
C PRO A 5 -3.76 10.11 -2.78
N HIS A 6 -2.50 9.92 -3.18
CA HIS A 6 -1.32 10.47 -2.50
C HIS A 6 -1.05 9.94 -1.07
N CYS A 7 -1.77 8.90 -0.63
CA CYS A 7 -1.50 8.25 0.67
C CYS A 7 -0.29 7.31 0.61
N GLY A 8 -0.31 6.33 -0.30
CA GLY A 8 0.76 5.34 -0.47
C GLY A 8 0.99 4.39 0.72
N ALA A 9 0.12 4.41 1.74
CA ALA A 9 0.34 3.65 2.97
C ALA A 9 0.25 2.14 2.76
N CYS A 10 -0.78 1.64 2.07
CA CYS A 10 -0.88 0.21 1.73
C CYS A 10 0.27 -0.29 0.85
N CYS A 11 0.90 0.60 0.06
CA CYS A 11 2.07 0.27 -0.76
C CYS A 11 3.40 0.32 0.02
N THR A 12 3.41 0.84 1.26
CA THR A 12 4.64 1.06 2.03
C THR A 12 4.62 0.30 3.35
N ALA A 13 3.58 0.48 4.16
CA ALA A 13 3.51 0.02 5.55
C ALA A 13 3.50 -1.51 5.71
N PRO A 14 2.54 -2.28 5.15
CA PRO A 14 2.44 -3.70 5.44
C PRO A 14 3.56 -4.50 4.74
N ALA A 15 3.93 -5.64 5.30
CA ALA A 15 4.63 -6.67 4.55
C ALA A 15 3.67 -7.33 3.56
N ILE A 16 4.19 -7.74 2.41
CA ILE A 16 3.46 -8.54 1.42
C ILE A 16 4.35 -9.73 1.10
N ASP A 17 3.95 -10.93 1.49
CA ASP A 17 4.74 -12.15 1.28
C ASP A 17 4.45 -12.82 -0.09
N SER A 18 3.36 -12.41 -0.75
CA SER A 18 3.02 -12.86 -2.10
C SER A 18 3.76 -12.08 -3.18
N PRO A 19 4.05 -12.69 -4.36
CA PRO A 19 4.69 -11.99 -5.48
C PRO A 19 3.92 -10.75 -5.96
N ILE A 20 4.68 -9.73 -6.33
CA ILE A 20 4.20 -8.50 -6.99
C ILE A 20 5.02 -8.34 -8.29
N PRO A 21 4.50 -7.76 -9.39
CA PRO A 21 5.31 -7.47 -10.56
C PRO A 21 6.60 -6.71 -10.20
N GLY A 22 7.76 -7.18 -10.66
CA GLY A 22 9.06 -6.61 -10.30
C GLY A 22 9.55 -6.88 -8.87
N MET A 23 8.77 -7.54 -8.00
CA MET A 23 9.15 -7.96 -6.66
C MET A 23 8.69 -9.41 -6.38
N PRO A 24 9.40 -10.43 -6.90
CA PRO A 24 8.95 -11.83 -6.88
C PRO A 24 8.89 -12.45 -5.47
N GLN A 25 9.68 -11.93 -4.53
CA GLN A 25 9.67 -12.34 -3.12
C GLN A 25 8.72 -11.48 -2.26
N GLY A 26 7.85 -10.70 -2.90
CA GLY A 26 7.00 -9.74 -2.21
C GLY A 26 7.76 -8.49 -1.75
N LYS A 27 7.23 -7.81 -0.73
CA LYS A 27 7.69 -6.51 -0.26
C LYS A 27 7.78 -6.48 1.27
N PRO A 28 8.94 -6.17 1.87
CA PRO A 28 9.06 -6.01 3.32
C PRO A 28 8.18 -4.87 3.86
N ALA A 29 7.81 -4.94 5.15
CA ALA A 29 7.15 -3.85 5.84
C ALA A 29 8.02 -2.58 5.84
N GLY A 30 7.40 -1.41 5.70
CA GLY A 30 8.09 -0.12 5.66
C GLY A 30 8.87 0.20 4.38
N VAL A 31 9.09 -0.79 3.50
CA VAL A 31 9.74 -0.58 2.19
C VAL A 31 8.67 -0.16 1.16
N PRO A 32 8.86 0.96 0.43
CA PRO A 32 7.97 1.34 -0.67
C PRO A 32 7.97 0.31 -1.80
N CYS A 33 6.78 -0.05 -2.29
CA CYS A 33 6.62 -0.88 -3.48
C CYS A 33 7.24 -0.20 -4.71
N ILE A 34 7.84 -0.98 -5.62
CA ILE A 34 8.44 -0.47 -6.88
C ILE A 34 7.44 0.28 -7.77
N HIS A 35 6.14 0.04 -7.60
CA HIS A 35 5.07 0.70 -8.34
C HIS A 35 4.54 1.97 -7.66
N LEU A 36 5.06 2.36 -6.50
CA LEU A 36 4.68 3.61 -5.85
C LEU A 36 5.43 4.77 -6.52
N ASP A 37 4.70 5.73 -7.11
CA ASP A 37 5.31 6.89 -7.75
C ASP A 37 5.76 7.96 -6.74
N ALA A 38 6.46 8.99 -7.22
CA ALA A 38 6.94 10.11 -6.39
C ALA A 38 5.81 10.90 -5.71
N GLN A 39 4.58 10.81 -6.23
CA GLN A 39 3.38 11.45 -5.68
C GLN A 39 2.61 10.51 -4.77
N ARG A 40 3.17 9.33 -4.40
CA ARG A 40 2.55 8.30 -3.54
C ARG A 40 1.27 7.71 -4.13
N ARG A 41 1.20 7.56 -5.46
CA ARG A 41 0.15 6.85 -6.17
C ARG A 41 0.66 5.49 -6.65
N CYS A 42 -0.18 4.47 -6.59
CA CYS A 42 0.15 3.17 -7.13
C CYS A 42 -0.03 3.18 -8.65
N ARG A 43 1.04 2.93 -9.41
CA ARG A 43 1.01 2.88 -10.89
C ARG A 43 0.13 1.77 -11.45
N LEU A 44 -0.19 0.76 -10.65
CA LEU A 44 -1.07 -0.36 -11.04
C LEU A 44 -2.53 -0.16 -10.60
N TYR A 45 -2.88 0.99 -9.99
CA TYR A 45 -4.25 1.19 -9.52
C TYR A 45 -5.26 1.15 -10.68
N GLY A 46 -6.20 0.21 -10.64
CA GLY A 46 -7.22 0.02 -11.69
C GLY A 46 -6.76 -0.80 -12.90
N LEU A 47 -5.51 -1.27 -12.91
CA LEU A 47 -4.94 -2.08 -13.98
C LEU A 47 -5.06 -3.59 -13.68
N PRO A 48 -5.20 -4.45 -14.71
CA PRO A 48 -5.30 -5.91 -14.53
C PRO A 48 -4.04 -6.54 -13.94
N GLU A 49 -2.88 -5.89 -14.08
CA GLU A 49 -1.60 -6.34 -13.52
C GLU A 49 -1.50 -6.09 -12.00
N ARG A 50 -2.48 -5.40 -11.39
CA ARG A 50 -2.49 -5.17 -9.95
C ARG A 50 -2.57 -6.51 -9.20
N PRO A 51 -1.62 -6.80 -8.29
CA PRO A 51 -1.58 -8.08 -7.58
C PRO A 51 -2.87 -8.37 -6.82
N ARG A 52 -3.23 -9.66 -6.72
CA ARG A 52 -4.44 -10.12 -6.03
C ARG A 52 -4.52 -9.60 -4.59
N VAL A 53 -3.43 -9.68 -3.82
CA VAL A 53 -3.35 -9.12 -2.46
C VAL A 53 -3.69 -7.63 -2.38
N CYS A 54 -3.33 -6.86 -3.42
CA CYS A 54 -3.63 -5.43 -3.48
C CYS A 54 -5.07 -5.15 -3.92
N LEU A 55 -5.74 -6.10 -4.59
CA LEU A 55 -7.15 -6.03 -4.98
C LEU A 55 -8.06 -6.46 -3.84
N ASP A 56 -7.64 -7.46 -3.05
CA ASP A 56 -8.38 -7.92 -1.87
C ASP A 56 -8.32 -6.87 -0.73
N PHE A 57 -7.32 -5.99 -0.73
CA PHE A 57 -7.28 -4.84 0.17
C PHE A 57 -8.32 -3.78 -0.21
N THR A 58 -9.36 -3.66 0.61
CA THR A 58 -10.38 -2.60 0.50
C THR A 58 -10.08 -1.46 1.46
N ALA A 59 -10.20 -0.22 0.99
CA ALA A 59 -9.98 0.95 1.83
C ALA A 59 -11.09 1.07 2.90
N ASP A 60 -10.68 1.00 4.16
CA ASP A 60 -11.56 1.02 5.32
C ASP A 60 -11.16 2.14 6.28
N GLU A 61 -12.14 2.77 6.93
CA GLU A 61 -11.89 3.88 7.85
C GLU A 61 -11.04 3.46 9.05
N LEU A 62 -11.20 2.24 9.56
CA LEU A 62 -10.45 1.72 10.70
C LEU A 62 -8.99 1.36 10.36
N ILE A 63 -8.66 1.26 9.07
CA ILE A 63 -7.31 0.93 8.58
C ILE A 63 -6.62 2.16 8.00
N CYS A 64 -7.35 2.99 7.26
CA CYS A 64 -6.80 4.11 6.51
C CYS A 64 -6.82 5.44 7.27
N GLY A 65 -7.72 5.59 8.23
CA GLY A 65 -7.88 6.82 9.03
C GLY A 65 -8.00 8.09 8.21
N GLU A 66 -7.73 9.21 8.86
CA GLU A 66 -7.92 10.54 8.28
C GLU A 66 -6.65 11.08 7.60
N SER A 67 -5.48 10.55 7.96
CA SER A 67 -4.19 10.98 7.43
C SER A 67 -3.32 9.83 6.98
N ARG A 68 -2.34 10.13 6.12
CA ARG A 68 -1.32 9.16 5.73
C ARG A 68 -0.59 8.63 6.96
N GLU A 69 -0.26 9.50 7.89
CA GLU A 69 0.47 9.16 9.11
C GLU A 69 -0.34 8.19 9.98
N GLN A 70 -1.66 8.39 10.10
CA GLN A 70 -2.54 7.42 10.74
C GLN A 70 -2.56 6.09 9.99
N ALA A 71 -2.77 6.10 8.66
CA ALA A 71 -2.78 4.89 7.84
C ALA A 71 -1.49 4.07 7.99
N MET A 72 -0.33 4.73 7.97
CA MET A 72 0.97 4.06 8.14
C MET A 72 1.04 3.37 9.51
N ARG A 73 0.63 4.06 10.59
CA ARG A 73 0.63 3.49 11.95
C ARG A 73 -0.31 2.30 12.08
N TRP A 74 -1.54 2.40 11.57
CA TRP A 74 -2.54 1.34 11.68
C TRP A 74 -2.24 0.12 10.82
N LEU A 75 -1.58 0.31 9.68
CA LEU A 75 -1.01 -0.77 8.86
C LEU A 75 0.29 -1.37 9.45
N GLY A 76 0.62 -1.06 10.70
CA GLY A 76 1.74 -1.67 11.42
C GLY A 76 3.10 -1.04 11.16
N TRP A 77 3.16 0.16 10.56
CA TRP A 77 4.40 0.88 10.33
C TRP A 77 4.39 2.28 10.95
N ALA A 78 4.76 2.35 12.23
CA ALA A 78 5.13 3.58 12.89
C ALA A 78 6.66 3.70 12.87
N LYS A 79 7.23 4.65 12.12
CA LYS A 79 8.56 5.14 12.49
C LYS A 79 8.35 5.94 13.79
N ALA A 80 9.02 5.51 14.86
CA ALA A 80 9.20 6.32 16.06
C ALA A 80 9.79 7.68 15.71
#